data_AF-A0A1X0HVN5-F1
#
_entry.id   AF-A0A1X0HVN5-F1
#
_cell.length_a   1.000
_cell.length_b   1.000
_cell.length_c   1.000
_cell.angle_alpha   90.00
_cell.angle_beta   90.00
_cell.angle_gamma   90.00
#
_symmetry.space_group_name_H-M   'P 1'
#
loop_
_entity.id
_entity.type
_entity.pdbx_description
1 polymer ?
#
loop_
_entity_poly.entity_id
_entity_poly.type
_entity_poly.pdbx_seq_one_letter_code
_entity_poly.pdbx_strand_id
1 'polypeptide(L)'
;RARRPHFVSASFSTIAGFNSNGAIMHYRAEQATCAVIEGDGLLLIDSGGQYLGGTTDITRVIPVGAPSAAQKRDYTLVLKGLINL
;
A
#
# COMPACT_ATOMS: atom_id res chain seq x y z
N ARG A 1 -5.50 -9.39 9.12
CA ARG A 1 -6.39 -8.65 10.06
C ARG A 1 -7.35 -9.57 10.82
N ALA A 2 -7.86 -10.64 10.20
CA ALA A 2 -8.78 -11.61 10.81
C ALA A 2 -8.40 -12.20 12.18
N ARG A 3 -7.12 -12.17 12.56
CA ARG A 3 -6.64 -12.61 13.89
C ARG A 3 -6.83 -11.56 15.00
N ARG A 4 -7.28 -10.34 14.69
CA ARG A 4 -7.48 -9.27 15.67
C ARG A 4 -8.87 -9.38 16.30
N PRO A 5 -9.04 -9.07 17.61
CA PRO A 5 -10.35 -9.03 18.25
C PRO A 5 -11.33 -8.14 17.50
N HIS A 6 -12.61 -8.54 17.50
CA HIS A 6 -13.72 -7.79 16.91
C HIS A 6 -13.65 -7.54 15.39
N PHE A 7 -12.74 -8.21 14.66
CA PHE A 7 -12.70 -8.13 13.20
C PHE A 7 -13.97 -8.71 12.58
N VAL A 8 -14.55 -7.98 11.63
CA VAL A 8 -15.75 -8.38 10.88
C VAL A 8 -15.39 -8.75 9.44
N SER A 9 -14.77 -7.83 8.72
CA SER A 9 -14.40 -8.02 7.30
C SER A 9 -13.31 -7.04 6.88
N ALA A 10 -12.80 -7.17 5.66
CA ALA A 10 -12.05 -6.07 5.04
C ALA A 10 -13.02 -4.92 4.71
N SER A 11 -12.61 -3.67 4.93
CA SER A 11 -13.44 -2.51 4.56
C SER A 11 -13.44 -2.23 3.07
N PHE A 12 -12.39 -2.66 2.36
CA PHE A 12 -12.27 -2.65 0.91
C PHE A 12 -11.24 -3.72 0.47
N SER A 13 -11.17 -4.00 -0.83
CA SER A 13 -10.15 -4.90 -1.38
C SER A 13 -8.77 -4.27 -1.27
N THR A 14 -7.82 -4.96 -0.66
CA THR A 14 -6.42 -4.50 -0.55
C THR A 14 -5.84 -4.14 -1.91
N ILE A 15 -5.20 -2.98 -2.00
CA ILE A 15 -4.37 -2.58 -3.13
C ILE A 15 -2.93 -2.95 -2.76
N ALA A 16 -2.30 -3.79 -3.57
CA ALA A 16 -0.90 -4.18 -3.41
C ALA A 16 -0.18 -4.00 -4.75
N GLY A 17 0.41 -2.82 -4.96
CA GLY A 17 1.06 -2.43 -6.21
C GLY A 17 2.57 -2.33 -6.06
N PHE A 18 3.32 -3.18 -6.76
CA PHE A 18 4.77 -3.10 -6.84
C PHE A 18 5.21 -2.32 -8.08
N ASN A 19 6.12 -1.36 -7.89
CA ASN A 19 6.66 -0.49 -8.94
C ASN A 19 5.55 0.13 -9.81
N SER A 20 5.51 -0.12 -11.12
CA SER A 20 4.54 0.48 -12.05
C SER A 20 3.09 0.22 -11.65
N ASN A 21 2.80 -0.93 -11.04
CA ASN A 21 1.45 -1.24 -10.55
C ASN A 21 1.01 -0.31 -9.41
N GLY A 22 1.97 0.19 -8.61
CA GLY A 22 1.70 1.17 -7.55
C GLY A 22 1.39 2.58 -8.06
N ALA A 23 1.63 2.87 -9.35
CA ALA A 23 1.27 4.14 -9.98
C ALA A 23 -0.20 4.19 -10.43
N ILE A 24 -0.92 3.05 -10.40
CA ILE A 24 -2.33 2.97 -10.75
C ILE A 24 -3.17 3.10 -9.47
N MET A 25 -3.88 4.23 -9.32
CA MET A 25 -4.54 4.63 -8.06
C MET A 25 -5.41 3.54 -7.42
N HIS A 26 -6.24 2.86 -8.22
CA HIS A 26 -7.10 1.76 -7.75
C HIS A 26 -6.71 0.42 -8.37
N TYR A 27 -5.40 0.13 -8.39
CA TYR A 27 -4.87 -1.14 -8.87
C TYR A 27 -5.49 -2.34 -8.15
N ARG A 28 -5.79 -3.40 -8.91
CA ARG A 28 -6.12 -4.72 -8.38
C ARG A 28 -5.15 -5.74 -8.94
N ALA A 29 -4.52 -6.49 -8.05
CA ALA A 29 -3.70 -7.62 -8.46
C ALA A 29 -4.62 -8.74 -8.96
N GLU A 30 -4.43 -9.12 -10.22
CA GLU A 30 -5.05 -10.31 -10.81
C GLU A 30 -3.97 -11.36 -11.04
N GLN A 31 -4.31 -12.63 -10.86
CA GLN A 31 -3.33 -13.73 -10.91
C GLN A 31 -2.54 -13.79 -12.22
N ALA A 32 -3.14 -13.35 -13.33
CA ALA A 32 -2.51 -13.36 -14.65
C ALA A 32 -1.60 -12.16 -14.92
N THR A 33 -1.79 -11.04 -14.23
CA THR A 33 -1.16 -9.74 -14.56
C THR A 33 -0.38 -9.13 -13.40
N CYS A 34 -0.44 -9.73 -12.20
CA CYS A 34 0.26 -9.22 -11.04
C CYS A 34 1.78 -9.37 -11.19
N ALA A 35 2.50 -8.32 -10.81
CA ALA A 35 3.96 -8.39 -10.71
C ALA A 35 4.39 -9.31 -9.57
N VAL A 36 5.46 -10.06 -9.79
CA VAL A 36 6.22 -10.72 -8.73
C VAL A 36 7.03 -9.64 -7.99
N ILE A 37 7.09 -9.73 -6.67
CA ILE A 37 7.84 -8.78 -5.83
C ILE A 37 9.28 -9.25 -5.74
N GLU A 38 10.11 -8.80 -6.68
CA GLU A 38 11.53 -9.15 -6.80
C GLU A 38 12.39 -7.93 -7.14
N GLY A 39 13.65 -7.96 -6.72
CA GLY A 39 14.62 -6.90 -6.98
C GLY A 39 14.39 -5.65 -6.12
N ASP A 40 14.50 -4.50 -6.76
CA ASP A 40 14.49 -3.18 -6.11
C ASP A 40 13.24 -2.37 -6.48
N GLY A 41 12.74 -1.58 -5.53
CA GLY A 41 11.70 -0.61 -5.81
C GLY A 41 10.80 -0.28 -4.64
N LEU A 42 9.56 0.08 -4.95
CA LEU A 42 8.54 0.45 -3.97
C LEU A 42 7.32 -0.46 -4.05
N LEU A 43 6.89 -0.96 -2.90
CA LEU A 43 5.63 -1.68 -2.72
C LEU A 43 4.64 -0.75 -2.01
N LEU A 44 3.56 -0.38 -2.69
CA LEU A 44 2.41 0.29 -2.10
C LEU A 44 1.43 -0.75 -1.57
N ILE A 45 1.01 -0.58 -0.31
CA ILE A 45 -0.06 -1.34 0.30
C ILE A 45 -1.11 -0.36 0.81
N ASP A 46 -2.31 -0.44 0.25
CA ASP A 46 -3.50 0.19 0.79
C ASP A 46 -4.46 -0.87 1.31
N SER A 47 -4.85 -0.78 2.57
CA SER A 47 -5.71 -1.79 3.17
C SER A 47 -6.51 -1.27 4.35
N GLY A 48 -7.66 -1.88 4.56
CA GLY A 48 -8.52 -1.54 5.67
C GLY A 48 -9.20 -2.75 6.31
N GLY A 49 -10.04 -2.48 7.30
CA GLY A 49 -10.77 -3.48 8.06
C GLY A 49 -11.98 -2.88 8.76
N GLN A 50 -13.05 -3.66 8.81
CA GLN A 50 -14.23 -3.40 9.63
C GLN A 50 -14.08 -4.12 10.96
N TYR A 51 -14.32 -3.40 12.05
CA TYR A 51 -14.36 -3.92 13.41
C TYR A 51 -15.65 -3.45 14.09
N LEU A 52 -16.09 -4.15 15.14
CA LEU A 52 -17.29 -3.74 15.90
C LEU A 52 -17.19 -2.29 16.46
N GLY A 53 -15.98 -1.79 16.67
CA GLY A 53 -15.71 -0.43 17.16
C GLY A 53 -15.35 0.60 16.10
N GLY A 54 -15.32 0.24 14.81
CA GLY A 54 -15.04 1.20 13.74
C GLY A 54 -14.39 0.62 12.49
N THR A 55 -14.14 1.50 11.52
CA THR A 55 -13.54 1.20 10.22
C THR A 55 -12.13 1.77 10.13
N THR A 56 -11.17 0.99 9.62
CA THR A 56 -9.81 1.48 9.37
C THR A 56 -9.54 1.60 7.88
N ASP A 57 -8.75 2.60 7.52
CA ASP A 57 -8.19 2.83 6.19
C ASP A 57 -6.75 3.31 6.35
N ILE A 58 -5.80 2.65 5.67
CA ILE A 58 -4.37 2.97 5.82
C ILE A 58 -3.55 2.54 4.60
N THR A 59 -2.85 3.52 4.03
CA THR A 59 -1.85 3.34 2.97
C THR A 59 -0.42 3.45 3.51
N ARG A 60 0.47 2.57 3.06
CA ARG A 60 1.93 2.66 3.28
C ARG A 60 2.68 2.31 2.00
N VAL A 61 3.84 2.94 1.80
CA VAL A 61 4.79 2.58 0.74
C VAL A 61 6.07 2.11 1.42
N ILE A 62 6.53 0.92 1.04
CA ILE A 62 7.64 0.22 1.67
C ILE A 62 8.70 -0.05 0.60
N PRO A 63 9.99 0.24 0.85
CA PRO A 63 11.05 -0.13 -0.08
C PRO A 63 11.26 -1.64 -0.06
N VAL A 64 11.37 -2.23 -1.25
CA VAL A 64 11.90 -3.58 -1.46
C VAL A 64 13.30 -3.40 -2.02
N GLY A 65 14.30 -4.00 -1.38
CA GLY A 65 15.70 -3.78 -1.74
C GLY A 65 16.13 -2.32 -1.62
N ALA A 66 16.78 -1.80 -2.65
CA ALA A 66 17.32 -0.44 -2.72
C ALA A 66 16.49 0.47 -3.64
N PRO A 67 15.62 1.35 -3.11
CA PRO A 67 14.86 2.27 -3.96
C PRO A 67 15.78 3.32 -4.60
N SER A 68 15.42 3.76 -5.80
CA SER A 68 16.17 4.77 -6.56
C SER A 68 16.16 6.14 -5.87
N ALA A 69 17.09 7.02 -6.26
CA ALA A 69 17.12 8.39 -5.76
C ALA A 69 15.83 9.15 -6.08
N ALA A 70 15.23 8.91 -7.26
CA ALA A 70 13.94 9.49 -7.65
C ALA A 70 12.80 9.00 -6.75
N GLN A 71 12.70 7.69 -6.51
CA GLN A 71 11.70 7.10 -5.61
C GLN A 71 11.79 7.68 -4.19
N LYS A 72 13.02 7.82 -3.65
CA LYS A 72 13.24 8.43 -2.33
C LYS A 72 12.83 9.89 -2.30
N ARG A 73 13.18 10.67 -3.32
CA ARG A 73 12.82 12.08 -3.43
C ARG A 73 11.30 12.24 -3.46
N ASP A 74 10.63 11.51 -4.33
CA ASP A 74 9.19 11.66 -4.57
C ASP A 74 8.39 11.21 -3.33
N TYR A 75 8.76 10.09 -2.68
CA TYR A 75 8.16 9.68 -1.41
C TYR A 75 8.36 10.73 -0.31
N THR A 76 9.56 11.34 -0.24
CA THR A 76 9.86 12.37 0.76
C THR A 76 9.01 13.62 0.56
N LEU A 77 8.73 14.02 -0.70
CA LEU A 77 7.83 15.13 -0.98
C LEU A 77 6.41 14.86 -0.50
N VAL A 78 5.90 13.64 -0.73
CA VAL A 78 4.59 13.20 -0.21
C VAL A 78 4.58 13.21 1.32
N LEU A 79 5.62 12.68 1.96
CA LEU A 79 5.75 12.68 3.43
C LEU A 79 5.77 14.10 4.01
N LYS A 80 6.50 15.03 3.38
CA LYS A 80 6.50 16.44 3.79
C LYS A 80 5.12 17.07 3.70
N GLY A 81 4.39 16.79 2.61
CA GLY A 81 3.00 17.25 2.46
C GLY A 81 2.09 16.70 3.55
N LEU A 82 2.20 15.39 3.86
CA LEU A 82 1.42 14.73 4.90
C LEU A 82 1.70 15.30 6.30
N ILE A 83 2.96 15.58 6.65
CA ILE A 83 3.33 16.13 7.96
C ILE A 83 2.91 17.59 8.10
N ASN A 84 2.80 18.32 6.98
CA ASN A 84 2.40 19.73 6.96
C ASN A 84 0.86 19.92 6.93
N LEU A 85 0.08 18.85 7.07
CA LEU A 85 -1.37 18.88 7.17
C LEU A 85 -1.82 19.06 8.63
#